data_AF-A0A839PA47-F1
#
_entry.id   AF-A0A839PA47-F1
#
_cell.length_a   1.000
_cell.length_b   1.000
_cell.length_c   1.000
_cell.angle_alpha   90.00
_cell.angle_beta   90.00
_cell.angle_gamma   90.00
#
_symmetry.space_group_name_H-M   'P 1'
#
loop_
_entity.id
_entity.type
_entity.pdbx_description
1 polymer ?
#
loop_
_entity_poly.entity_id
_entity_poly.type
_entity_poly.pdbx_seq_one_letter_code
_entity_poly.pdbx_strand_id
1 'polypeptide(L)'
;MIAPEITDHALLRWMERVHGIDVDGWRELMRAEVEEALQAFDGRPDASAASFVLRDQRVVTLIRAGKRPPDDDAAVCVPRVA
;
A
#
# COMPACT_ATOMS: atom_id res chain seq x y z
N MET A 1 35.33 -1.99 0.20
CA MET A 1 34.27 -2.03 1.22
C MET A 1 32.99 -2.42 0.50
N ILE A 2 32.32 -3.50 0.89
CA ILE A 2 31.08 -3.95 0.24
C ILE A 2 29.93 -3.41 1.09
N ALA A 3 29.06 -2.61 0.48
CA ALA A 3 27.81 -2.18 1.10
C ALA A 3 26.70 -3.13 0.61
N PRO A 4 26.14 -4.00 1.47
CA PRO A 4 25.07 -4.90 1.06
C PRO A 4 23.78 -4.12 0.81
N GLU A 5 23.06 -4.47 -0.25
CA GLU A 5 21.70 -3.97 -0.49
C GLU A 5 20.72 -4.65 0.47
N ILE A 6 19.84 -3.86 1.09
CA ILE A 6 18.82 -4.36 2.02
C ILE A 6 17.47 -4.30 1.33
N THR A 7 16.81 -5.45 1.22
CA THR A 7 15.46 -5.53 0.65
C THR A 7 14.40 -5.12 1.67
N ASP A 8 13.26 -4.62 1.20
CA ASP A 8 12.11 -4.28 2.07
C ASP A 8 11.66 -5.47 2.92
N HIS A 9 11.70 -6.69 2.36
CA HIS A 9 11.37 -7.91 3.09
C HIS A 9 12.32 -8.14 4.27
N ALA A 10 13.64 -8.04 4.04
CA ALA A 10 14.63 -8.23 5.09
C ALA A 10 14.52 -7.14 6.17
N LEU A 11 14.29 -5.88 5.76
CA LEU A 11 14.09 -4.75 6.65
C LEU A 11 12.85 -4.95 7.54
N LEU A 12 11.70 -5.30 6.96
CA LEU A 12 10.45 -5.52 7.71
C LEU A 12 10.61 -6.65 8.73
N ARG A 13 11.23 -7.77 8.35
CA ARG A 13 11.49 -8.88 9.28
C ARG A 13 12.45 -8.51 10.40
N TRP A 14 13.44 -7.68 10.12
CA TRP A 14 14.35 -7.16 11.14
C TRP A 14 13.63 -6.21 12.11
N MET A 15 12.82 -5.28 11.60
CA MET A 15 12.00 -4.37 12.43
C MET A 15 11.03 -5.14 13.33
N GLU A 16 10.38 -6.18 12.80
CA GLU A 16 9.49 -7.07 13.56
C GLU A 16 10.26 -7.78 14.69
N ARG A 17 11.35 -8.47 14.37
CA ARG A 17 12.05 -9.36 15.32
C ARG A 17 12.95 -8.62 16.32
N VAL A 18 13.58 -7.53 15.89
CA VAL A 18 14.57 -6.80 16.71
C VAL A 18 13.94 -5.63 17.45
N HIS A 19 12.99 -4.94 16.81
CA HIS A 19 12.35 -3.76 17.37
C HIS A 19 10.92 -3.99 17.86
N GLY A 20 10.37 -5.20 17.70
CA GLY A 20 9.04 -5.53 18.18
C GLY A 20 7.93 -4.79 17.43
N ILE A 21 8.18 -4.35 16.20
CA ILE A 21 7.16 -3.72 15.37
C ILE A 21 6.09 -4.77 15.03
N ASP A 22 4.84 -4.47 15.37
CA ASP A 22 3.68 -5.33 15.10
C ASP A 22 3.26 -5.28 13.63
N VAL A 23 4.01 -5.97 12.77
CA VAL A 23 3.75 -5.99 11.31
C VAL A 23 2.38 -6.59 10.99
N ASP A 24 1.91 -7.57 11.77
CA ASP A 24 0.60 -8.19 11.55
C ASP A 24 -0.54 -7.25 11.93
N GLY A 25 -0.41 -6.51 13.04
CA GLY A 25 -1.35 -5.44 13.39
C GLY A 25 -1.41 -4.33 12.35
N TRP A 26 -0.26 -3.87 11.84
CA TRP A 26 -0.23 -2.89 10.74
C TRP A 26 -0.87 -3.43 9.47
N ARG A 27 -0.70 -4.72 9.17
CA ARG A 27 -1.33 -5.37 8.02
C ARG A 27 -2.85 -5.43 8.17
N GLU A 28 -3.35 -5.71 9.37
CA GLU A 28 -4.78 -5.74 9.64
C GLU A 28 -5.40 -4.35 9.48
N LEU A 29 -4.77 -3.32 10.06
CA LEU A 29 -5.21 -1.94 9.92
C LEU A 29 -5.24 -1.49 8.45
N MET A 30 -4.18 -1.80 7.70
CA MET A 30 -4.11 -1.48 6.27
C MET A 30 -5.21 -2.23 5.48
N ARG A 31 -5.51 -3.49 5.84
CA ARG A 31 -6.57 -4.25 5.19
C ARG A 31 -7.94 -3.60 5.44
N ALA A 32 -8.26 -3.28 6.68
CA ALA A 32 -9.51 -2.63 7.03
C ALA A 32 -9.68 -1.30 6.29
N GLU A 33 -8.61 -0.50 6.20
CA GLU A 33 -8.63 0.76 5.47
C GLU A 33 -8.85 0.58 3.96
N VAL A 34 -8.22 -0.42 3.35
CA VAL A 34 -8.41 -0.73 1.92
C VAL A 34 -9.82 -1.25 1.65
N GLU A 35 -10.38 -2.06 2.54
CA GLU A 35 -11.75 -2.57 2.45
C GLU A 35 -12.76 -1.43 2.54
N GLU A 36 -12.58 -0.49 3.47
CA GLU A 36 -13.41 0.71 3.58
C GLU A 36 -13.32 1.57 2.31
N ALA A 37 -12.09 1.81 1.82
CA ALA A 37 -11.85 2.55 0.58
C ALA A 37 -12.52 1.90 -0.63
N LEU A 38 -12.47 0.57 -0.74
CA LEU A 38 -13.15 -0.19 -1.79
C LEU A 38 -14.67 -0.10 -1.71
N GLN A 39 -15.24 -0.10 -0.50
CA GLN A 39 -16.68 0.03 -0.30
C GLN A 39 -17.18 1.42 -0.67
N ALA A 40 -16.39 2.46 -0.43
CA ALA A 40 -16.70 3.85 -0.77
C ALA A 40 -16.41 4.19 -2.25
N PHE A 41 -15.68 3.33 -2.98
CA PHE A 41 -15.20 3.63 -4.33
C PHE A 41 -16.34 3.64 -5.36
N ASP A 42 -16.53 4.79 -6.02
CA ASP A 42 -17.55 5.01 -7.05
C ASP A 42 -17.07 4.65 -8.47
N GLY A 43 -15.87 4.07 -8.59
CA GLY A 43 -15.23 3.73 -9.86
C GLY A 43 -14.40 4.88 -10.47
N ARG A 44 -14.33 6.05 -9.83
CA ARG A 44 -13.55 7.19 -10.34
C ARG A 44 -12.29 7.39 -9.50
N PRO A 45 -11.09 7.36 -10.11
CA PRO A 45 -9.87 7.67 -9.39
C PRO A 45 -9.86 9.15 -8.97
N ASP A 46 -9.40 9.40 -7.76
CA ASP A 46 -9.19 10.75 -7.23
C ASP A 46 -7.69 11.01 -7.07
N ALA A 47 -7.14 11.85 -7.95
CA ALA A 47 -5.74 12.24 -7.92
C ALA A 47 -5.40 13.21 -6.77
N SER A 48 -6.39 13.79 -6.09
CA SER A 48 -6.19 14.69 -4.96
C SER A 48 -5.92 13.96 -3.64
N ALA A 49 -6.26 12.67 -3.57
CA ALA A 49 -6.02 11.81 -2.43
C ALA A 49 -4.86 10.84 -2.68
N ALA A 50 -4.23 10.39 -1.59
CA ALA A 50 -3.39 9.20 -1.69
C ALA A 50 -4.27 8.00 -2.06
N SER A 51 -3.76 7.09 -2.89
CA SER A 51 -4.54 5.97 -3.43
C SER A 51 -3.83 4.65 -3.23
N PHE A 52 -4.57 3.61 -2.87
CA PHE A 52 -4.13 2.23 -2.95
C PHE A 52 -4.20 1.77 -4.40
N VAL A 53 -3.16 1.08 -4.86
CA VAL A 53 -3.18 0.39 -6.15
C VAL A 53 -3.36 -1.09 -5.89
N LEU A 54 -4.43 -1.65 -6.43
CA LEU A 54 -4.77 -3.06 -6.30
C LEU A 54 -4.59 -3.80 -7.62
N ARG A 55 -4.04 -5.01 -7.54
CA ARG A 55 -3.90 -5.95 -8.65
C ARG A 55 -4.08 -7.38 -8.15
N ASP A 56 -4.89 -8.18 -8.83
CA ASP A 56 -5.13 -9.60 -8.47
C ASP A 56 -5.46 -9.80 -6.97
N GLN A 57 -6.31 -8.94 -6.41
CA GLN A 57 -6.69 -8.90 -4.99
C GLN A 57 -5.53 -8.58 -4.01
N ARG A 58 -4.47 -7.93 -4.47
CA ARG A 58 -3.32 -7.52 -3.65
C ARG A 58 -3.11 -6.02 -3.74
N VAL A 59 -2.83 -5.37 -2.62
CA VAL A 59 -2.31 -4.01 -2.63
C VAL A 59 -0.84 -4.09 -3.04
N VAL A 60 -0.52 -3.50 -4.19
CA VAL A 60 0.85 -3.53 -4.74
C VAL A 60 1.64 -2.28 -4.37
N THR A 61 0.98 -1.14 -4.21
CA THR A 61 1.62 0.09 -3.75
C THR A 61 0.60 1.08 -3.18
N LEU A 62 1.11 2.04 -2.43
CA LEU A 62 0.40 3.27 -2.09
C LEU A 62 0.99 4.43 -2.90
N ILE A 63 0.13 5.21 -3.53
CA ILE A 63 0.52 6.38 -4.33
C ILE A 63 0.13 7.64 -3.57
N ARG A 64 1.03 8.62 -3.53
CA ARG A 64 0.77 9.92 -2.92
C ARG A 64 -0.18 10.74 -3.78
N ALA A 65 -0.95 11.62 -3.15
CA ALA A 65 -1.73 12.63 -3.84
C ALA A 65 -0.89 13.36 -4.90
N GLY A 66 -1.50 13.61 -6.07
CA GLY A 66 -0.89 14.28 -7.21
C GLY A 66 0.11 13.44 -8.01
N LYS A 67 0.31 12.16 -7.67
CA LYS A 67 1.11 11.23 -8.49
C LYS A 67 0.19 10.38 -9.36
N ARG A 68 0.60 10.21 -10.62
CA ARG A 68 -0.12 9.36 -11.58
C ARG A 68 0.05 7.90 -11.18
N PRO A 69 -1.02 7.09 -11.21
CA PRO A 69 -0.90 5.65 -11.10
C PRO A 69 -0.06 5.06 -12.24
N PRO A 70 0.53 3.86 -12.04
CA PRO A 70 1.17 3.14 -13.13
C PRO A 70 0.17 2.97 -14.28
N ASP A 71 0.66 3.08 -15.51
CA ASP A 71 -0.12 2.84 -16.73
C ASP A 71 -0.30 1.31 -16.87
N ASP A 72 -1.17 0.75 -16.04
CA ASP A 72 -1.50 -0.67 -15.99
C ASP A 72 -3.02 -0.78 -15.95
N ASP A 73 -3.63 -1.08 -17.10
CA ASP A 73 -5.08 -1.24 -17.25
C ASP A 73 -5.67 -2.32 -16.33
N ALA A 74 -4.86 -3.23 -15.80
CA ALA A 74 -5.31 -4.25 -14.85
C ALA A 74 -5.31 -3.77 -13.39
N ALA A 75 -4.77 -2.59 -13.11
CA ALA A 75 -4.66 -2.05 -11.76
C ALA A 75 -5.83 -1.12 -11.42
N VAL A 76 -6.47 -1.35 -10.26
CA VAL A 76 -7.53 -0.49 -9.73
C VAL A 76 -6.92 0.50 -8.75
N CYS A 77 -7.16 1.78 -8.97
CA CYS A 77 -6.70 2.86 -8.09
C CYS A 77 -7.84 3.34 -7.21
N VAL A 78 -7.73 3.07 -5.92
CA VAL A 78 -8.77 3.35 -4.93
C VAL A 78 -8.27 4.45 -4.00
N PRO A 79 -8.92 5.64 -3.99
CA PRO A 79 -8.60 6.71 -3.07
C PRO A 79 -8.73 6.26 -1.62
N ARG A 80 -7.76 6.62 -0.77
CA ARG A 80 -7.87 6.42 0.68
C ARG A 80 -9.03 7.25 1.22
N VAL A 81 -9.78 6.70 2.15
CA VAL A 81 -10.78 7.44 2.93
C VAL A 81 -10.05 8.16 4.05
N ALA A 82 -10.33 9.45 4.23
CA ALA A 82 -9.71 10.30 5.26
C ALA A 82 -10.51 10.27 6.56
#